data_AF-A0AAC9UFN7-F1
#
_entry.id   AF-A0AAC9UFN7-F1
#
_cell.length_a   1.000
_cell.length_b   1.000
_cell.length_c   1.000
_cell.angle_alpha   90.00
_cell.angle_beta   90.00
_cell.angle_gamma   90.00
#
_symmetry.space_group_name_H-M   'P 1'
#
loop_
_entity.id
_entity.type
_entity.pdbx_description
1 polymer ?
#
loop_
_entity_poly.entity_id
_entity_poly.type
_entity_poly.pdbx_seq_one_letter_code
_entity_poly.pdbx_strand_id
1 'polypeptide(L)'
;MKLKSLNTNIRLVIFDVDGVMTDGSIFISEHGEEVKSFNAKDGIAIELLRSHNILSGVISGKASKALNKRCEQLAFDIVVTGCKNKLPKLVAICRQYNVSLDEVAFCGDDILDLPIMNTCGLSAAPADAHSLVLNSADWVMSKNGGFGMVREFVDTLLEKQLKKPLIEIYVPLMNKVTENYIDGIEQ
;
A
#
# COMPACT_ATOMS: atom_id res chain seq x y z
N MET A 1 -0.91 18.01 18.61
CA MET A 1 -1.43 16.85 17.83
C MET A 1 -2.92 17.05 17.61
N LYS A 2 -3.39 17.12 16.36
CA LYS A 2 -4.83 17.08 16.07
C LYS A 2 -5.27 15.62 16.21
N LEU A 3 -6.21 15.36 17.11
CA LEU A 3 -6.93 14.09 17.16
C LEU A 3 -7.81 14.02 15.91
N LYS A 4 -7.28 13.45 14.82
CA LYS A 4 -8.06 13.16 13.62
C LYS A 4 -8.93 11.95 13.95
N SER A 5 -10.25 12.07 13.79
CA SER A 5 -11.11 10.88 13.88
C SER A 5 -10.73 9.95 12.73
N LEU A 6 -10.19 8.78 13.05
CA LEU A 6 -9.82 7.78 12.04
C LEU A 6 -11.01 7.47 11.14
N ASN A 7 -10.93 7.84 9.87
CA ASN A 7 -11.96 7.51 8.90
C ASN A 7 -11.78 6.06 8.47
N THR A 8 -12.74 5.20 8.81
CA THR A 8 -12.72 3.78 8.47
C THR A 8 -13.49 3.47 7.19
N ASN A 9 -13.72 4.45 6.32
CA ASN A 9 -14.34 4.24 5.01
C ASN A 9 -13.31 4.42 3.89
N ILE A 10 -12.23 3.65 3.95
CA ILE A 10 -11.17 3.67 2.95
C ILE A 10 -11.65 2.97 1.69
N ARG A 11 -11.44 3.63 0.55
CA ARG A 11 -11.81 3.14 -0.80
C ARG A 11 -10.62 3.10 -1.75
N LEU A 12 -9.51 3.71 -1.39
CA LEU A 12 -8.25 3.69 -2.11
C LEU A 12 -7.09 3.52 -1.14
N VAL A 13 -6.24 2.51 -1.38
CA VAL A 13 -4.98 2.32 -0.68
C VAL A 13 -3.82 2.59 -1.63
N ILE A 14 -2.92 3.48 -1.26
CA ILE A 14 -1.69 3.77 -1.99
C ILE A 14 -0.48 3.39 -1.13
N PHE A 15 0.49 2.73 -1.73
CA PHE A 15 1.76 2.40 -1.10
C PHE A 15 2.90 3.22 -1.73
N ASP A 16 3.84 3.71 -0.91
CA ASP A 16 5.21 3.83 -1.39
C ASP A 16 5.79 2.42 -1.66
N VAL A 17 6.92 2.36 -2.36
CA VAL A 17 7.57 1.11 -2.72
C VAL A 17 8.79 0.85 -1.84
N ASP A 18 9.76 1.77 -1.84
CA ASP A 18 11.09 1.50 -1.33
C ASP A 18 11.15 1.82 0.16
N GLY A 19 11.20 0.80 1.02
CA GLY A 19 11.06 0.96 2.47
C GLY A 19 9.65 0.63 2.98
N VAL A 20 8.68 0.37 2.08
CA VAL A 20 7.33 -0.09 2.42
C VAL A 20 7.05 -1.48 1.85
N MET A 21 7.00 -1.60 0.51
CA MET A 21 6.83 -2.89 -0.19
C MET A 21 8.14 -3.67 -0.32
N THR A 22 9.27 -2.97 -0.23
CA THR A 22 10.63 -3.52 -0.16
C THR A 22 11.27 -3.13 1.17
N ASP A 23 12.41 -3.73 1.50
CA ASP A 23 13.22 -3.42 2.68
C ASP A 23 14.03 -2.12 2.55
N GLY A 24 13.81 -1.34 1.48
CA GLY A 24 14.54 -0.10 1.18
C GLY A 24 15.92 -0.31 0.57
N SER A 25 16.38 -1.57 0.45
CA SER A 25 17.66 -1.87 -0.19
C SER A 25 17.61 -1.58 -1.69
N ILE A 26 18.65 -0.93 -2.22
CA ILE A 26 18.79 -0.63 -3.64
C ILE A 26 19.94 -1.46 -4.21
N PHE A 27 19.64 -2.42 -5.07
CA PHE A 27 20.62 -3.23 -5.78
C PHE A 27 20.93 -2.60 -7.14
N ILE A 28 22.19 -2.17 -7.33
CA ILE A 28 22.65 -1.45 -8.52
C ILE A 28 23.72 -2.27 -9.22
N SER A 29 23.48 -2.63 -10.48
CA SER A 29 24.48 -3.19 -11.39
C SER A 29 25.13 -2.08 -12.23
N GLU A 30 26.07 -2.43 -13.10
CA GLU A 30 26.65 -1.49 -14.07
C GLU A 30 25.62 -0.88 -15.04
N HIS A 31 24.43 -1.50 -15.15
CA HIS A 31 23.32 -1.03 -15.98
C HIS A 31 22.25 -0.27 -15.19
N GLY A 32 22.43 -0.08 -13.88
CA GLY A 32 21.51 0.62 -13.00
C GLY A 32 20.74 -0.31 -12.06
N GLU A 33 19.55 0.12 -11.63
CA GLU A 33 18.73 -0.63 -10.69
C GLU A 33 17.90 -1.70 -11.40
N GLU A 34 18.31 -2.97 -11.23
CA GLU A 34 17.72 -4.11 -11.94
C GLU A 34 16.92 -5.05 -11.03
N VAL A 35 17.21 -5.06 -9.73
CA VAL A 35 16.61 -6.00 -8.77
C VAL A 35 15.85 -5.25 -7.68
N LYS A 36 14.61 -5.68 -7.42
CA LYS A 36 13.81 -5.28 -6.25
C LYS A 36 13.30 -6.53 -5.55
N SER A 37 13.46 -6.58 -4.23
CA SER A 37 12.95 -7.66 -3.40
C SER A 37 11.61 -7.28 -2.80
N PHE A 38 10.60 -8.11 -2.97
CA PHE A 38 9.24 -7.92 -2.44
C PHE A 38 8.86 -9.10 -1.55
N ASN A 39 7.90 -8.89 -0.66
CA ASN A 39 7.37 -9.98 0.15
C ASN A 39 6.24 -10.73 -0.57
N ALA A 40 6.36 -12.06 -0.68
CA ALA A 40 5.32 -12.90 -1.27
C ALA A 40 4.02 -12.99 -0.43
N LYS A 41 4.02 -12.55 0.83
CA LYS A 41 2.80 -12.51 1.65
C LYS A 41 1.98 -11.25 1.37
N ASP A 42 2.63 -10.20 0.86
CA ASP A 42 2.02 -8.91 0.61
C ASP A 42 1.17 -8.92 -0.67
N GLY A 43 1.43 -9.79 -1.65
CA GLY A 43 0.57 -9.91 -2.83
C GLY A 43 -0.84 -10.38 -2.50
N ILE A 44 -0.99 -11.28 -1.52
CA ILE A 44 -2.29 -11.69 -0.99
C ILE A 44 -3.09 -10.52 -0.41
N ALA A 45 -2.43 -9.55 0.21
CA ALA A 45 -3.12 -8.36 0.72
C ALA A 45 -3.68 -7.48 -0.41
N ILE A 46 -2.97 -7.40 -1.55
CA ILE A 46 -3.48 -6.67 -2.72
C ILE A 46 -4.71 -7.36 -3.31
N GLU A 47 -4.67 -8.69 -3.42
CA GLU A 47 -5.85 -9.48 -3.82
C GLU A 47 -7.02 -9.30 -2.83
N LEU A 48 -6.73 -9.26 -1.53
CA LEU A 48 -7.75 -9.11 -0.51
C LEU A 48 -8.46 -7.76 -0.60
N LEU A 49 -7.73 -6.66 -0.83
CA LEU A 49 -8.31 -5.34 -1.10
C LEU A 49 -9.27 -5.40 -2.31
N ARG A 50 -8.83 -6.04 -3.40
CA ARG A 50 -9.64 -6.19 -4.61
C ARG A 50 -10.90 -7.01 -4.36
N SER A 51 -10.83 -8.06 -3.55
CA SER A 51 -11.99 -8.88 -3.16
C SER A 51 -13.05 -8.09 -2.36
N HIS A 52 -12.66 -6.95 -1.77
CA HIS A 52 -13.53 -6.01 -1.06
C HIS A 52 -13.83 -4.74 -1.86
N ASN A 53 -13.53 -4.70 -3.16
CA ASN A 53 -13.74 -3.54 -4.04
C ASN A 53 -13.03 -2.26 -3.57
N ILE A 54 -11.87 -2.40 -2.92
CA ILE A 54 -11.00 -1.28 -2.56
C ILE A 54 -9.93 -1.14 -3.63
N LEU A 55 -9.83 0.05 -4.22
CA LEU A 55 -8.80 0.35 -5.20
C LEU A 55 -7.42 0.32 -4.54
N SER A 56 -6.42 -0.14 -5.28
CA SER A 56 -5.05 -0.22 -4.78
C SER A 56 -4.03 0.30 -5.79
N GLY A 57 -2.92 0.85 -5.31
CA GLY A 57 -1.87 1.31 -6.19
C GLY A 57 -0.58 1.72 -5.51
N VAL A 58 0.36 2.19 -6.33
CA VAL A 58 1.65 2.70 -5.87
C VAL A 58 1.93 4.11 -6.39
N ILE A 59 2.59 4.91 -5.56
CA ILE A 59 3.23 6.16 -5.99
C ILE A 59 4.67 6.16 -5.48
N SER A 60 5.61 5.87 -6.38
CA SER A 60 7.04 5.81 -6.09
C SER A 60 7.80 6.98 -6.71
N GLY A 61 8.79 7.48 -5.96
CA GLY A 61 9.78 8.43 -6.48
C GLY A 61 10.73 7.83 -7.51
N LYS A 62 10.83 6.50 -7.55
CA LYS A 62 11.73 5.74 -8.42
C LYS A 62 10.96 5.01 -9.51
N ALA A 63 11.66 4.66 -10.59
CA ALA A 63 11.12 3.91 -11.70
C ALA A 63 12.11 2.83 -12.12
N SER A 64 11.65 1.61 -12.27
CA SER A 64 12.45 0.49 -12.79
C SER A 64 11.56 -0.51 -13.52
N LYS A 65 12.15 -1.31 -14.41
CA LYS A 65 11.43 -2.39 -15.09
C LYS A 65 10.94 -3.44 -14.10
N ALA A 66 11.75 -3.76 -13.08
CA ALA A 66 11.38 -4.68 -12.02
C ALA A 66 10.12 -4.23 -11.25
N LEU A 67 10.05 -2.94 -10.90
CA LEU A 67 8.86 -2.37 -10.25
C LEU A 67 7.63 -2.48 -11.16
N ASN A 68 7.76 -2.05 -12.42
CA ASN A 68 6.64 -2.10 -13.36
C ASN A 68 6.12 -3.55 -13.55
N LYS A 69 7.03 -4.53 -13.61
CA LYS A 69 6.66 -5.94 -13.72
C LYS A 69 5.90 -6.44 -12.49
N ARG A 70 6.36 -6.10 -11.28
CA ARG A 70 5.66 -6.51 -10.06
C ARG A 70 4.30 -5.84 -9.95
N CYS A 71 4.18 -4.56 -10.31
CA CYS A 71 2.88 -3.88 -10.31
C CYS A 71 1.89 -4.50 -11.30
N GLU A 72 2.35 -4.96 -12.46
CA GLU A 72 1.54 -5.71 -13.44
C GLU A 72 1.08 -7.05 -12.85
N GLN A 73 1.98 -7.83 -12.24
CA GLN A 73 1.65 -9.11 -11.60
C GLN A 73 0.61 -8.96 -10.49
N LEU A 74 0.75 -7.91 -9.67
CA LEU A 74 -0.18 -7.59 -8.58
C LEU A 74 -1.49 -6.95 -9.08
N ALA A 75 -1.60 -6.64 -10.37
CA ALA A 75 -2.76 -6.01 -11.00
C ALA A 75 -3.25 -4.78 -10.23
N PHE A 76 -2.33 -3.85 -9.92
CA PHE A 76 -2.69 -2.57 -9.30
C PHE A 76 -3.56 -1.71 -10.23
N ASP A 77 -4.57 -1.04 -9.66
CA ASP A 77 -5.41 -0.11 -10.40
C ASP A 77 -4.65 1.17 -10.79
N ILE A 78 -3.69 1.57 -9.95
CA ILE A 78 -2.95 2.82 -10.06
C ILE A 78 -1.46 2.55 -9.93
N VAL A 79 -0.70 2.93 -10.95
CA VAL A 79 0.77 2.83 -10.94
C VAL A 79 1.36 4.17 -11.34
N VAL A 80 2.09 4.79 -10.40
CA VAL A 80 2.87 6.01 -10.65
C VAL A 80 4.30 5.75 -10.21
N THR A 81 5.23 5.83 -11.15
CA THR A 81 6.66 5.67 -10.90
C THR A 81 7.43 6.91 -11.37
N GLY A 82 8.62 7.13 -10.80
CA GLY A 82 9.45 8.30 -11.12
C GLY A 82 8.86 9.63 -10.63
N CYS A 83 7.96 9.62 -9.65
CA CYS A 83 7.22 10.79 -9.18
C CYS A 83 7.67 11.19 -7.77
N LYS A 84 8.59 12.16 -7.68
CA LYS A 84 9.07 12.66 -6.38
C LYS A 84 8.03 13.54 -5.66
N ASN A 85 7.27 14.35 -6.41
CA ASN A 85 6.22 15.19 -5.85
C ASN A 85 4.88 14.45 -5.89
N LYS A 86 4.65 13.61 -4.87
CA LYS A 86 3.55 12.63 -4.86
C LYS A 86 2.16 13.25 -4.63
N LEU A 87 2.04 14.28 -3.78
CA LEU A 87 0.75 14.82 -3.35
C LEU A 87 -0.12 15.36 -4.50
N PRO A 88 0.38 16.20 -5.42
CA PRO A 88 -0.41 16.65 -6.57
C PRO A 88 -0.90 15.50 -7.44
N LYS A 89 -0.09 14.44 -7.57
CA LYS A 89 -0.46 13.25 -8.34
C LYS A 89 -1.56 12.45 -7.63
N LEU A 90 -1.48 12.28 -6.32
CA LEU A 90 -2.56 11.69 -5.53
C LEU A 90 -3.86 12.48 -5.68
N VAL A 91 -3.82 13.81 -5.60
CA VAL A 91 -5.00 14.66 -5.80
C VAL A 91 -5.64 14.46 -7.18
N ALA A 92 -4.81 14.31 -8.23
CA ALA A 92 -5.31 14.01 -9.57
C ALA A 92 -5.97 12.61 -9.66
N ILE A 93 -5.37 11.60 -9.01
CA ILE A 93 -5.93 10.24 -8.91
C ILE A 93 -7.28 10.27 -8.17
N CYS A 94 -7.36 10.92 -7.01
CA CYS A 94 -8.60 11.13 -6.26
C CYS A 94 -9.72 11.66 -7.15
N ARG A 95 -9.44 12.67 -7.99
CA ARG A 95 -10.41 13.22 -8.94
C ARG A 95 -10.81 12.21 -10.03
N GLN A 96 -9.86 11.47 -10.58
CA GLN A 96 -10.11 10.48 -11.63
C GLN A 96 -11.03 9.35 -11.14
N TYR A 97 -10.83 8.87 -9.91
CA TYR A 97 -11.58 7.74 -9.34
C TYR A 97 -12.78 8.19 -8.48
N ASN A 98 -13.05 9.49 -8.40
CA ASN A 98 -14.09 10.07 -7.56
C ASN A 98 -14.00 9.60 -6.09
N VAL A 99 -12.80 9.70 -5.52
CA VAL A 99 -12.46 9.36 -4.13
C VAL A 99 -11.94 10.62 -3.45
N SER A 100 -12.47 10.97 -2.28
CA SER A 100 -11.98 12.09 -1.48
C SER A 100 -10.66 11.72 -0.77
N LEU A 101 -9.84 12.72 -0.40
CA LEU A 101 -8.59 12.44 0.32
C LEU A 101 -8.82 11.75 1.67
N ASP A 102 -9.98 11.99 2.31
CA ASP A 102 -10.37 11.34 3.56
C ASP A 102 -10.74 9.85 3.38
N GLU A 103 -10.98 9.38 2.17
CA GLU A 103 -11.22 7.97 1.81
C GLU A 103 -9.95 7.26 1.32
N VAL A 104 -8.79 7.93 1.39
CA VAL A 104 -7.48 7.38 0.99
C VAL A 104 -6.70 6.93 2.22
N ALA A 105 -6.14 5.72 2.15
CA ALA A 105 -5.06 5.31 3.01
C ALA A 105 -3.71 5.36 2.27
N PHE A 106 -2.66 5.80 2.95
CA PHE A 106 -1.30 5.84 2.42
C PHE A 106 -0.29 5.19 3.36
N CYS A 107 0.55 4.29 2.84
CA CYS A 107 1.69 3.72 3.57
C CYS A 107 3.00 4.36 3.07
N GLY A 108 3.77 4.98 3.97
CA GLY A 108 5.04 5.63 3.66
C GLY A 108 6.09 5.43 4.76
N ASP A 109 7.36 5.55 4.42
CA ASP A 109 8.48 5.26 5.33
C ASP A 109 9.41 6.47 5.57
N ASP A 110 9.45 7.45 4.66
CA ASP A 110 10.41 8.55 4.72
C ASP A 110 9.78 9.96 4.61
N ILE A 111 10.58 10.99 4.83
CA ILE A 111 10.18 12.40 4.94
C ILE A 111 9.38 12.89 3.72
N LEU A 112 9.68 12.38 2.52
CA LEU A 112 9.00 12.78 1.29
C LEU A 112 7.53 12.31 1.23
N ASP A 113 7.13 11.39 2.10
CA ASP A 113 5.77 10.89 2.21
C ASP A 113 4.90 11.70 3.16
N LEU A 114 5.51 12.42 4.11
CA LEU A 114 4.80 13.23 5.10
C LEU A 114 3.75 14.19 4.50
N PRO A 115 3.96 14.86 3.35
CA PRO A 115 2.92 15.68 2.74
C PRO A 115 1.65 14.90 2.39
N ILE A 116 1.76 13.66 1.92
CA ILE A 116 0.59 12.79 1.69
C ILE A 116 0.03 12.30 3.01
N MET A 117 0.87 11.76 3.88
CA MET A 117 0.44 11.15 5.15
C MET A 117 -0.35 12.15 6.03
N ASN A 118 0.06 13.41 6.06
CA ASN A 118 -0.65 14.45 6.80
C ASN A 118 -2.00 14.86 6.18
N THR A 119 -2.21 14.51 4.91
CA THR A 119 -3.37 14.96 4.13
C THR A 119 -4.42 13.85 3.98
N CYS A 120 -4.00 12.59 3.76
CA CYS A 120 -4.91 11.46 3.54
C CYS A 120 -5.74 11.11 4.78
N GLY A 121 -6.81 10.35 4.59
CA GLY A 121 -7.74 9.94 5.64
C GLY A 121 -7.14 9.00 6.67
N LEU A 122 -6.19 8.17 6.24
CA LEU A 122 -5.42 7.27 7.09
C LEU A 122 -3.97 7.18 6.59
N SER A 123 -3.01 7.32 7.49
CA SER A 123 -1.60 7.10 7.21
C SER A 123 -1.04 5.94 8.02
N ALA A 124 -0.19 5.13 7.41
CA ALA A 124 0.52 4.06 8.08
C ALA A 124 2.01 4.10 7.76
N ALA A 125 2.82 3.62 8.70
CA ALA A 125 4.27 3.51 8.55
C ALA A 125 4.77 2.13 8.97
N PRO A 126 5.79 1.57 8.30
CA PRO A 126 6.51 0.40 8.76
C PRO A 126 7.28 0.69 10.05
N ALA A 127 7.59 -0.35 10.82
CA ALA A 127 8.24 -0.23 12.14
C ALA A 127 9.63 0.43 12.09
N ASP A 128 10.31 0.35 10.95
CA ASP A 128 11.64 0.90 10.69
C ASP A 128 11.63 2.20 9.87
N ALA A 129 10.47 2.82 9.69
CA ALA A 129 10.35 4.13 9.07
C ALA A 129 11.15 5.21 9.81
N HIS A 130 11.44 6.31 9.11
CA HIS A 130 12.09 7.46 9.70
C HIS A 130 11.35 7.95 10.96
N SER A 131 12.07 8.35 12.01
CA SER A 131 11.47 8.74 13.30
C SER A 131 10.37 9.82 13.20
N LEU A 132 10.54 10.81 12.32
CA LEU A 132 9.51 11.83 12.05
C LEU A 132 8.26 11.25 11.39
N VAL A 133 8.40 10.20 10.57
CA VAL A 133 7.27 9.48 9.95
C VAL A 133 6.54 8.68 11.01
N LEU A 134 7.25 7.93 11.86
CA LEU A 134 6.67 7.20 12.99
C LEU A 134 5.87 8.11 13.92
N ASN A 135 6.37 9.31 14.20
CA ASN A 135 5.70 10.29 15.06
C ASN A 135 4.48 10.96 14.40
N SER A 136 4.37 10.87 13.07
CA SER A 136 3.31 11.52 12.29
C SER A 136 2.25 10.56 11.79
N ALA A 137 2.56 9.27 11.67
CA ALA A 137 1.64 8.26 11.15
C ALA A 137 0.46 8.03 12.11
N ASP A 138 -0.72 7.78 11.55
CA ASP A 138 -1.87 7.39 12.36
C ASP A 138 -1.67 6.00 12.94
N TRP A 139 -1.14 5.07 12.13
CA TRP A 139 -0.74 3.73 12.58
C TRP A 139 0.73 3.45 12.29
N VAL A 140 1.42 2.93 13.30
CA VAL A 140 2.75 2.34 13.14
C VAL A 140 2.57 0.82 13.18
N MET A 141 2.99 0.14 12.12
CA MET A 141 2.93 -1.31 12.04
C MET A 141 4.00 -1.97 12.91
N SER A 142 3.81 -3.24 13.25
CA SER A 142 4.84 -4.02 13.96
C SER A 142 5.90 -4.61 13.02
N LYS A 143 5.59 -4.72 11.71
CA LYS A 143 6.53 -5.20 10.68
C LYS A 143 7.28 -4.06 10.00
N ASN A 144 8.50 -4.38 9.62
CA ASN A 144 9.38 -3.55 8.79
C ASN A 144 8.93 -3.56 7.31
N GLY A 145 9.40 -2.57 6.55
CA GLY A 145 9.26 -2.52 5.10
C GLY A 145 9.74 -3.80 4.41
N GLY A 146 8.97 -4.34 3.45
CA GLY A 146 9.33 -5.57 2.73
C GLY A 146 9.25 -6.87 3.55
N PHE A 147 8.87 -6.81 4.83
CA PHE A 147 8.78 -7.98 5.72
C PHE A 147 7.35 -8.32 6.16
N GLY A 148 6.34 -7.94 5.35
CA GLY A 148 4.93 -8.22 5.63
C GLY A 148 4.14 -7.04 6.21
N MET A 149 4.72 -5.83 6.20
CA MET A 149 4.06 -4.58 6.59
C MET A 149 2.75 -4.39 5.83
N VAL A 150 2.77 -4.53 4.50
CA VAL A 150 1.57 -4.32 3.67
C VAL A 150 0.47 -5.31 4.05
N ARG A 151 0.83 -6.57 4.28
CA ARG A 151 -0.09 -7.59 4.77
C ARG A 151 -0.71 -7.24 6.13
N GLU A 152 0.12 -6.87 7.11
CA GLU A 152 -0.35 -6.46 8.45
C GLU A 152 -1.31 -5.27 8.37
N PHE A 153 -0.97 -4.27 7.54
CA PHE A 153 -1.78 -3.08 7.37
C PHE A 153 -3.15 -3.39 6.76
N VAL A 154 -3.19 -4.16 5.67
CA VAL A 154 -4.47 -4.49 5.00
C VAL A 154 -5.37 -5.33 5.91
N ASP A 155 -4.81 -6.31 6.62
CA ASP A 155 -5.56 -7.11 7.60
C ASP A 155 -6.18 -6.19 8.68
N THR A 156 -5.36 -5.32 9.27
CA THR A 156 -5.79 -4.36 10.30
C THR A 156 -6.84 -3.38 9.79
N LEU A 157 -6.66 -2.87 8.57
CA LEU A 157 -7.59 -1.93 7.92
C LEU A 157 -8.97 -2.57 7.76
N LEU A 158 -9.02 -3.77 7.17
CA LEU A 158 -10.28 -4.44 6.89
C LEU A 158 -10.99 -4.89 8.18
N GLU A 159 -10.27 -5.36 9.19
CA GLU A 159 -10.88 -5.68 10.50
C GLU A 159 -11.55 -4.44 11.12
N LYS A 160 -10.88 -3.29 11.11
CA LYS A 160 -11.42 -2.05 11.68
C LYS A 160 -12.58 -1.48 10.86
N GLN A 161 -12.49 -1.54 9.53
CA GLN A 161 -13.51 -1.03 8.62
C GLN A 161 -14.77 -1.89 8.60
N LEU A 162 -14.61 -3.22 8.56
CA LEU A 162 -15.73 -4.17 8.45
C LEU A 162 -16.26 -4.63 9.81
N LYS A 163 -15.48 -4.46 10.89
CA LYS A 163 -15.79 -4.92 12.25
C LYS A 163 -16.09 -6.42 12.28
N LYS A 164 -15.27 -7.19 11.57
CA LYS A 164 -15.36 -8.65 11.43
C LYS A 164 -14.02 -9.30 11.75
N PRO A 165 -14.01 -10.56 12.23
CA PRO A 165 -12.77 -11.30 12.38
C PRO A 165 -12.14 -11.60 11.02
N LEU A 166 -10.80 -11.71 10.95
CA LEU A 166 -10.07 -12.01 9.71
C LEU A 166 -10.66 -13.21 8.95
N ILE A 167 -11.02 -14.29 9.64
CA ILE A 167 -11.53 -15.49 8.95
C ILE A 167 -12.74 -15.19 8.04
N GLU A 168 -13.63 -14.29 8.45
CA GLU A 168 -14.77 -13.85 7.64
C GLU A 168 -14.35 -12.91 6.51
N ILE A 169 -13.36 -12.05 6.75
CA ILE A 169 -12.80 -11.13 5.76
C ILE A 169 -12.13 -11.92 4.63
N TYR A 170 -11.48 -13.05 4.92
CA TYR A 170 -10.85 -13.87 3.89
C TYR A 170 -11.82 -14.74 3.08
N VAL A 171 -13.09 -14.88 3.49
CA VAL A 171 -14.07 -15.75 2.80
C VAL A 171 -14.18 -15.47 1.30
N PRO A 172 -14.34 -14.21 0.83
CA PRO A 172 -14.44 -13.94 -0.61
C PRO A 172 -13.22 -14.44 -1.39
N LEU A 173 -12.02 -14.27 -0.84
CA LEU A 173 -10.78 -14.77 -1.46
C LEU A 173 -10.69 -16.31 -1.41
N MET A 174 -11.01 -16.93 -0.27
CA MET A 174 -11.02 -18.39 -0.14
C MET A 174 -12.06 -19.05 -1.07
N ASN A 175 -13.20 -18.40 -1.30
CA ASN A 175 -14.20 -18.87 -2.25
C ASN A 175 -13.66 -18.87 -3.69
N LYS A 176 -12.95 -17.82 -4.11
CA LYS A 176 -12.27 -17.80 -5.42
C LYS A 176 -11.34 -19.00 -5.60
N VAL A 177 -10.56 -19.34 -4.56
CA VAL A 177 -9.67 -20.51 -4.58
C VAL A 177 -10.45 -21.81 -4.66
N THR A 178 -11.51 -21.94 -3.88
CA THR A 178 -12.35 -23.15 -3.84
C THR A 178 -13.10 -23.38 -5.15
N GLU A 179 -13.52 -22.31 -5.82
CA GLU A 179 -14.22 -22.32 -7.11
C GLU A 179 -13.26 -22.35 -8.31
N ASN A 180 -11.95 -22.45 -8.08
CA ASN A 180 -10.89 -22.46 -9.09
C ASN A 180 -10.81 -21.19 -9.95
N TYR A 181 -11.25 -20.05 -9.41
CA TYR A 181 -11.04 -18.71 -9.97
C TYR A 181 -9.75 -18.08 -9.44
N ILE A 182 -8.62 -18.74 -9.71
CA ILE A 182 -7.30 -18.36 -9.17
C ILE A 182 -6.39 -17.64 -10.17
N ASP A 183 -6.80 -17.54 -11.43
CA ASP A 183 -6.05 -16.84 -12.46
C ASP A 183 -5.88 -15.37 -12.07
N GLY A 184 -4.63 -14.91 -11.95
CA GLY A 184 -4.28 -13.55 -11.55
C GLY A 184 -4.11 -13.32 -10.05
N ILE A 185 -4.32 -14.33 -9.19
CA ILE A 185 -3.94 -14.25 -7.78
C ILE A 185 -2.42 -14.40 -7.68
N GLU A 186 -1.74 -13.29 -7.38
CA GLU A 186 -0.29 -13.24 -7.21
C GLU A 186 0.09 -13.20 -5.72
N GLN A 187 1.06 -14.02 -5.33
CA GLN A 187 1.73 -13.98 -4.02
C GLN A 187 2.87 -12.95 -4.06
#